data_AF-A0A377HZ24-F1
#
_entry.id   AF-A0A377HZ24-F1
#
_cell.length_a   1.000
_cell.length_b   1.000
_cell.length_c   1.000
_cell.angle_alpha   90.00
_cell.angle_beta   90.00
_cell.angle_gamma   90.00
#
_symmetry.space_group_name_H-M   'P 1'
#
loop_
_entity.id
_entity.type
_entity.pdbx_description
1 polymer ?
#
loop_
_entity_poly.entity_id
_entity_poly.type
_entity_poly.pdbx_seq_one_letter_code
_entity_poly.pdbx_strand_id
1 'polypeptide(L)'
;MGSIRKNGAKWRADIFKLGVRKSKSFKTKAEANVWIVDEERKLENYKNGIPEDMLFSALIEKYQEEVTVKKRGARSELLRLNRFLKHPITDLYIKDLTRRDFEDWRDQRLKEVSPPSVLRELNTIHAILKYAVNHNLIAKNPATGMEKPKDSKERTQRYSESDINKILEVAGYDENTAPDTQYKRLAIAMLFAIETAMRAGEIASLKWNNINLDKRIAHLPMTKNGHSRDVPLSSKAVQLINQLEKVKSDKSDLVFLITPETLSTLFRRLKNRAGLSYLHFHDTRREALSRLAKKVDVMTLAKISGHRDIKILLNTYYAPNMTDVASLLD
;
A
#
# COMPACT_ATOMS: atom_id res chain seq x y z
N MET A 1 25.84 -25.92 30.47
CA MET A 1 26.21 -27.32 30.17
C MET A 1 25.42 -28.19 31.14
N GLY A 2 24.36 -28.82 30.64
CA GLY A 2 23.52 -29.70 31.44
C GLY A 2 24.16 -31.07 31.68
N SER A 3 23.90 -31.67 32.84
CA SER A 3 24.33 -33.02 33.19
C SER A 3 23.11 -33.87 33.57
N ILE A 4 23.13 -35.15 33.20
CA ILE A 4 22.09 -36.11 33.55
C ILE A 4 22.72 -37.25 34.35
N ARG A 5 22.16 -37.55 35.53
CA ARG A 5 22.61 -38.63 36.40
C ARG A 5 21.45 -39.53 36.82
N LYS A 6 21.70 -40.83 36.91
CA LYS A 6 20.72 -41.82 37.37
C LYS A 6 20.62 -41.75 38.89
N ASN A 7 19.41 -41.64 39.43
CA ASN A 7 19.14 -41.61 40.87
C ASN A 7 18.00 -42.59 41.20
N GLY A 8 18.37 -43.82 41.56
CA GLY A 8 17.43 -44.93 41.75
C GLY A 8 16.67 -45.25 40.45
N ALA A 9 15.33 -45.26 40.53
CA ALA A 9 14.42 -45.49 39.40
C ALA A 9 14.15 -44.24 38.53
N LYS A 10 14.80 -43.10 38.80
CA LYS A 10 14.58 -41.82 38.11
C LYS A 10 15.89 -41.26 37.53
N TRP A 11 15.77 -40.34 36.58
CA TRP A 11 16.88 -39.61 35.97
C TRP A 11 16.85 -38.15 36.43
N ARG A 12 17.89 -37.67 37.10
CA ARG A 12 18.02 -36.27 37.51
C ARG A 12 18.78 -35.49 36.44
N ALA A 13 18.17 -34.44 35.93
CA ALA A 13 18.80 -33.42 35.11
C ALA A 13 19.22 -32.24 36.01
N ASP A 14 20.46 -31.79 35.85
CA ASP A 14 21.00 -30.60 36.50
C ASP A 14 21.53 -29.66 35.40
N ILE A 15 21.14 -28.38 35.43
CA ILE A 15 21.56 -27.34 34.48
C ILE A 15 22.19 -26.18 35.25
N PHE A 16 23.35 -25.71 34.77
CA PHE A 16 23.98 -24.46 35.18
C PHE A 16 24.33 -23.65 33.94
N LYS A 17 23.63 -22.51 33.76
CA LYS A 17 23.83 -21.59 32.63
C LYS A 17 23.50 -20.18 33.13
N LEU A 18 24.36 -19.21 32.81
CA LEU A 18 24.18 -17.78 33.16
C LEU A 18 24.01 -17.51 34.67
N GLY A 19 24.75 -18.23 35.52
CA GLY A 19 24.71 -18.05 36.98
C GLY A 19 23.49 -18.66 37.67
N VAL A 20 22.51 -19.17 36.92
CA VAL A 20 21.31 -19.83 37.45
C VAL A 20 21.49 -21.35 37.41
N ARG A 21 21.21 -22.01 38.54
CA ARG A 21 21.21 -23.47 38.67
C ARG A 21 19.78 -23.98 38.84
N LYS A 22 19.34 -24.88 37.96
CA LYS A 22 18.07 -25.60 38.11
C LYS A 22 18.30 -27.11 38.06
N SER A 23 17.42 -27.88 38.69
CA SER A 23 17.45 -29.34 38.60
C SER A 23 16.06 -29.95 38.67
N LYS A 24 15.82 -31.03 37.92
CA LYS A 24 14.53 -31.76 37.92
C LYS A 24 14.74 -33.25 37.64
N SER A 25 13.84 -34.09 38.14
CA SER A 25 13.91 -35.55 37.98
C SER A 25 12.80 -36.08 37.08
N PHE A 26 13.12 -37.06 36.23
CA PHE A 26 12.27 -37.62 35.17
C PHE A 26 12.23 -39.14 35.22
N LYS A 27 11.26 -39.76 34.56
CA LYS A 27 11.16 -41.23 34.47
C LYS A 27 12.15 -41.78 33.46
N THR A 28 12.41 -41.05 32.39
CA THR A 28 13.34 -41.48 31.33
C THR A 28 14.50 -40.50 31.13
N LYS A 29 15.62 -40.99 30.60
CA LYS A 29 16.77 -40.16 30.20
C LYS A 29 16.41 -39.20 29.06
N ALA A 30 15.50 -39.58 28.18
CA ALA A 30 15.04 -38.78 27.05
C ALA A 30 14.26 -37.53 27.52
N GLU A 31 13.31 -37.70 28.45
CA GLU A 31 12.59 -36.58 29.08
C GLU A 31 13.54 -35.60 29.77
N ALA A 32 14.54 -36.12 30.50
CA ALA A 32 15.57 -35.32 31.15
C ALA A 32 16.39 -34.48 30.15
N ASN A 33 16.71 -35.05 28.99
CA ASN A 33 17.45 -34.36 27.93
C ASN A 33 16.61 -33.26 27.28
N VAL A 34 15.34 -33.54 26.95
CA VAL A 34 14.40 -32.54 26.40
C VAL A 34 14.24 -31.36 27.36
N TRP A 35 14.12 -31.63 28.66
CA TRP A 35 14.01 -30.58 29.67
C TRP A 35 15.28 -29.73 29.79
N ILE A 36 16.48 -30.33 29.72
CA ILE A 36 17.74 -29.56 29.74
C ILE A 36 17.80 -28.61 28.55
N VAL A 37 17.49 -29.09 27.34
CA VAL A 37 17.50 -28.27 26.12
C VAL A 37 16.48 -27.13 26.22
N ASP A 38 15.28 -27.42 26.74
CA ASP A 38 14.24 -26.41 26.94
C ASP A 38 14.66 -25.35 27.97
N GLU A 39 15.20 -25.74 29.13
CA GLU A 39 15.67 -24.77 30.14
C GLU A 39 16.91 -24.00 29.71
N GLU A 40 17.84 -24.60 28.96
CA GLU A 40 18.99 -23.88 28.38
C GLU A 40 18.52 -22.80 27.40
N ARG A 41 17.46 -23.08 26.62
CA ARG A 41 16.80 -22.13 25.72
C ARG A 41 16.08 -21.02 26.50
N LYS A 42 15.36 -21.35 27.58
CA LYS A 42 14.67 -20.37 28.44
C LYS A 42 15.63 -19.39 29.09
N LEU A 43 16.72 -19.88 29.69
CA LEU A 43 17.73 -19.03 30.32
C LEU A 43 18.42 -18.09 29.31
N GLU A 44 18.61 -18.56 28.09
CA GLU A 44 19.18 -17.78 26.98
C GLU A 44 18.20 -16.72 26.46
N ASN A 45 16.92 -17.07 26.34
CA ASN A 45 15.84 -16.14 26.00
C ASN A 45 15.66 -15.06 27.07
N TYR A 46 15.68 -15.43 28.35
CA TYR A 46 15.57 -14.50 29.47
C TYR A 46 16.71 -13.47 29.48
N LYS A 47 17.96 -13.91 29.25
CA LYS A 47 19.11 -13.00 29.09
C LYS A 47 18.94 -12.04 27.92
N ASN A 48 18.33 -12.50 26.84
CA ASN A 48 18.12 -11.70 25.63
C ASN A 48 16.86 -10.80 25.74
N GLY A 49 16.15 -10.80 26.88
CA GLY A 49 14.95 -9.98 27.06
C GLY A 49 13.71 -10.49 26.32
N ILE A 50 13.72 -11.75 25.86
CA ILE A 50 12.60 -12.38 25.17
C ILE A 50 11.52 -12.76 26.20
N PRO A 51 10.30 -12.19 26.16
CA PRO A 51 9.23 -12.54 27.08
C PRO A 51 8.72 -13.97 26.81
N GLU A 52 8.60 -14.81 27.84
CA GLU A 52 8.08 -16.18 27.68
C GLU A 52 6.58 -16.22 27.39
N ASP A 53 5.82 -15.20 27.82
CA ASP A 53 4.35 -15.26 27.88
C ASP A 53 3.67 -14.17 27.04
N MET A 54 4.37 -13.56 26.08
CA MET A 54 3.76 -12.57 25.20
C MET A 54 2.95 -13.26 24.09
N LEU A 55 1.64 -12.98 24.06
CA LEU A 55 0.76 -13.39 22.97
C LEU A 55 1.05 -12.58 21.70
N PHE A 56 0.76 -13.18 20.54
CA PHE A 56 0.92 -12.48 19.28
C PHE A 56 -0.05 -11.30 19.12
N SER A 57 -1.26 -11.41 19.68
CA SER A 57 -2.21 -10.30 19.80
C SER A 57 -1.61 -9.08 20.51
N ALA A 58 -1.00 -9.29 21.68
CA ALA A 58 -0.33 -8.23 22.44
C ALA A 58 0.82 -7.58 21.64
N LEU A 59 1.56 -8.37 20.85
CA LEU A 59 2.62 -7.83 19.99
C LEU A 59 2.03 -6.96 18.87
N ILE A 60 0.91 -7.36 18.28
CA ILE A 60 0.21 -6.59 17.26
C ILE A 60 -0.29 -5.27 17.85
N GLU A 61 -0.93 -5.28 19.02
CA GLU A 61 -1.42 -4.09 19.71
C GLU A 61 -0.27 -3.11 20.02
N LYS A 62 0.83 -3.62 20.59
CA LYS A 62 2.04 -2.81 20.81
C LYS A 62 2.56 -2.18 19.51
N TYR A 63 2.60 -2.94 18.42
CA TYR A 63 3.00 -2.42 17.11
C TYR A 63 2.04 -1.34 16.59
N GLN A 64 0.73 -1.49 16.85
CA GLN A 64 -0.26 -0.48 16.46
C GLN A 64 0.04 0.86 17.14
N GLU A 65 0.23 0.84 18.46
CA GLU A 65 0.46 2.02 19.31
C GLU A 65 1.80 2.70 19.05
N GLU A 66 2.87 1.93 18.85
CA GLU A 66 4.22 2.49 18.73
C GLU A 66 4.60 2.86 17.30
N VAL A 67 4.10 2.11 16.31
CA VAL A 67 4.57 2.17 14.93
C VAL A 67 3.45 2.56 13.96
N THR A 68 2.30 1.88 13.99
CA THR A 68 1.24 2.11 13.00
C THR A 68 0.69 3.53 13.08
N VAL A 69 0.44 4.08 14.27
CA VAL A 69 -0.10 5.45 14.45
C VAL A 69 0.76 6.54 13.80
N LYS A 70 2.08 6.31 13.67
CA LYS A 70 3.03 7.26 13.05
C LYS A 70 3.03 7.18 11.53
N LYS A 71 2.40 6.17 10.92
CA LYS A 71 2.39 5.99 9.46
C LYS A 71 1.30 6.85 8.81
N ARG A 72 1.61 7.42 7.64
CA ARG A 72 0.61 8.09 6.78
C ARG A 72 -0.59 7.20 6.42
N GLY A 73 -0.39 5.87 6.39
CA GLY A 73 -1.42 4.87 6.13
C GLY A 73 -2.03 4.22 7.38
N ALA A 74 -1.88 4.83 8.56
CA ALA A 74 -2.27 4.25 9.86
C ALA A 74 -3.68 3.66 9.85
N ARG A 75 -4.69 4.45 9.47
CA ARG A 75 -6.11 4.03 9.45
C ARG A 75 -6.33 2.73 8.69
N SER A 76 -5.79 2.61 7.48
CA SER A 76 -5.99 1.41 6.67
C SER A 76 -5.22 0.20 7.22
N GLU A 77 -4.07 0.42 7.84
CA GLU A 77 -3.30 -0.65 8.49
C GLU A 77 -3.99 -1.13 9.76
N LEU A 78 -4.49 -0.23 10.61
CA LEU A 78 -5.30 -0.56 11.79
C LEU A 78 -6.52 -1.41 11.43
N LEU A 79 -7.26 -1.05 10.36
CA LEU A 79 -8.41 -1.86 9.91
C LEU A 79 -8.02 -3.29 9.51
N ARG A 80 -6.82 -3.49 8.93
CA ARG A 80 -6.33 -4.84 8.59
C ARG A 80 -5.89 -5.59 9.84
N LEU A 81 -5.17 -4.92 10.74
CA LEU A 81 -4.68 -5.53 11.97
C LEU A 81 -5.82 -5.90 12.92
N ASN A 82 -6.82 -5.04 13.09
CA ASN A 82 -8.01 -5.33 13.91
C ASN A 82 -8.87 -6.46 13.34
N ARG A 83 -8.82 -6.70 12.02
CA ARG A 83 -9.40 -7.90 11.43
C ARG A 83 -8.55 -9.13 11.75
N PHE A 84 -7.24 -9.02 11.59
CA PHE A 84 -6.29 -10.10 11.83
C PHE A 84 -6.27 -10.56 13.29
N LEU A 85 -6.45 -9.64 14.24
CA LEU A 85 -6.61 -9.90 15.68
C LEU A 85 -7.79 -10.81 16.04
N LYS A 86 -8.70 -11.09 15.09
CA LYS A 86 -9.82 -12.03 15.29
C LYS A 86 -9.47 -13.47 14.91
N HIS A 87 -8.26 -13.69 14.38
CA HIS A 87 -7.86 -15.00 13.88
C HIS A 87 -7.13 -15.79 14.98
N PRO A 88 -7.39 -17.10 15.17
CA PRO A 88 -6.82 -17.90 16.26
C PRO A 88 -5.29 -17.89 16.37
N ILE A 89 -4.58 -17.63 15.27
CA ILE A 89 -3.13 -17.45 15.27
C ILE A 89 -2.66 -16.37 16.25
N THR A 90 -3.48 -15.35 16.54
CA THR A 90 -3.11 -14.25 17.44
C THR A 90 -3.18 -14.63 18.91
N ASP A 91 -3.85 -15.74 19.24
CA ASP A 91 -3.95 -16.28 20.60
C ASP A 91 -2.77 -17.20 20.96
N LEU A 92 -1.86 -17.42 20.02
CA LEU A 92 -0.61 -18.15 20.26
C LEU A 92 0.44 -17.24 20.89
N TYR A 93 1.30 -17.82 21.72
CA TYR A 93 2.51 -17.14 22.18
C TYR A 93 3.47 -16.90 21.01
N ILE A 94 4.14 -15.75 21.00
CA ILE A 94 5.07 -15.39 19.92
C ILE A 94 6.20 -16.42 19.72
N LYS A 95 6.58 -17.13 20.79
CA LYS A 95 7.60 -18.19 20.77
C LYS A 95 7.15 -19.48 20.10
N ASP A 96 5.84 -19.73 20.08
CA ASP A 96 5.22 -20.96 19.58
C ASP A 96 4.74 -20.79 18.14
N LEU A 97 4.76 -19.56 17.60
CA LEU A 97 4.46 -19.28 16.20
C LEU A 97 5.42 -20.03 15.27
N THR A 98 4.85 -20.80 14.36
CA THR A 98 5.56 -21.53 13.33
C THR A 98 5.27 -20.95 11.95
N ARG A 99 6.07 -21.36 10.97
CA ARG A 99 5.82 -21.06 9.56
C ARG A 99 4.45 -21.58 9.10
N ARG A 100 4.05 -22.77 9.60
CA ARG A 100 2.83 -23.45 9.18
C ARG A 100 1.59 -22.65 9.55
N ASP A 101 1.57 -22.00 10.71
CA ASP A 101 0.43 -21.19 11.17
C ASP A 101 0.11 -20.05 10.19
N PHE A 102 1.14 -19.40 9.64
CA PHE A 102 0.99 -18.33 8.67
C PHE A 102 0.64 -18.85 7.26
N GLU A 103 1.12 -20.04 6.88
CA GLU A 103 0.74 -20.70 5.62
C GLU A 103 -0.74 -21.10 5.63
N ASP A 104 -1.22 -21.69 6.74
CA ASP A 104 -2.63 -22.04 6.93
C ASP A 104 -3.52 -20.80 6.91
N TRP A 105 -3.12 -19.73 7.61
CA TRP A 105 -3.83 -18.46 7.56
C TRP A 105 -3.87 -17.89 6.13
N ARG A 106 -2.74 -17.89 5.40
CA ARG A 106 -2.66 -17.41 4.02
C ARG A 106 -3.64 -18.15 3.12
N ASP A 107 -3.65 -19.48 3.21
CA ASP A 107 -4.45 -20.34 2.34
C ASP A 107 -5.95 -20.22 2.64
N GLN A 108 -6.32 -20.03 3.90
CA GLN A 108 -7.69 -19.67 4.29
C GLN A 108 -8.06 -18.29 3.72
N ARG A 109 -7.18 -17.29 3.91
CA ARG A 109 -7.44 -15.92 3.48
C ARG A 109 -7.56 -15.77 1.96
N LEU A 110 -6.83 -16.58 1.19
CA LEU A 110 -6.93 -16.64 -0.27
C LEU A 110 -8.30 -17.11 -0.78
N LYS A 111 -9.11 -17.78 0.05
CA LYS A 111 -10.49 -18.16 -0.30
C LYS A 111 -11.47 -16.98 -0.20
N GLU A 112 -11.10 -15.93 0.51
CA GLU A 112 -11.98 -14.79 0.82
C GLU A 112 -11.64 -13.54 0.01
N VAL A 113 -10.35 -13.33 -0.30
CA VAL A 113 -9.87 -12.11 -0.95
C VAL A 113 -8.83 -12.38 -2.02
N SER A 114 -8.60 -11.39 -2.87
CA SER A 114 -7.61 -11.46 -3.94
C SER A 114 -6.17 -11.62 -3.42
N PRO A 115 -5.28 -12.30 -4.16
CA PRO A 115 -3.88 -12.47 -3.80
C PRO A 115 -3.12 -11.19 -3.39
N PRO A 116 -3.30 -10.03 -4.05
CA PRO A 116 -2.64 -8.78 -3.63
C PRO A 116 -3.10 -8.27 -2.26
N SER A 117 -4.33 -8.62 -1.85
CA SER A 117 -4.86 -8.27 -0.53
C SER A 117 -4.17 -9.10 0.55
N VAL A 118 -4.03 -10.41 0.32
CA VAL A 118 -3.28 -11.32 1.20
C VAL A 118 -1.82 -10.90 1.29
N LEU A 119 -1.19 -10.58 0.16
CA LEU A 119 0.20 -10.12 0.11
C LEU A 119 0.42 -8.83 0.94
N ARG A 120 -0.53 -7.91 0.91
CA ARG A 120 -0.47 -6.67 1.72
C ARG A 120 -0.61 -6.95 3.21
N GLU A 121 -1.49 -7.88 3.59
CA GLU A 121 -1.65 -8.34 4.97
C GLU A 121 -0.36 -9.07 5.44
N LEU A 122 0.19 -10.00 4.63
CA LEU A 122 1.48 -10.67 4.87
C LEU A 122 2.65 -9.70 5.06
N ASN A 123 2.78 -8.68 4.20
CA ASN A 123 3.84 -7.70 4.33
C ASN A 123 3.74 -6.92 5.65
N THR A 124 2.52 -6.68 6.15
CA THR A 124 2.28 -6.05 7.46
C THR A 124 2.70 -6.99 8.59
N ILE A 125 2.32 -8.26 8.51
CA ILE A 125 2.71 -9.31 9.48
C ILE A 125 4.24 -9.46 9.53
N HIS A 126 4.91 -9.53 8.38
CA HIS A 126 6.37 -9.56 8.32
C HIS A 126 7.01 -8.33 8.98
N ALA A 127 6.41 -7.15 8.84
CA ALA A 127 6.91 -5.94 9.50
C ALA A 127 6.76 -5.99 11.03
N ILE A 128 5.66 -6.56 11.54
CA ILE A 128 5.44 -6.78 12.98
C ILE A 128 6.46 -7.79 13.53
N LEU A 129 6.65 -8.92 12.85
CA LEU A 129 7.61 -9.94 13.26
C LEU A 129 9.06 -9.43 13.16
N LYS A 130 9.37 -8.58 12.17
CA LYS A 130 10.66 -7.89 12.09
C LYS A 130 10.84 -6.90 13.25
N TYR A 131 9.80 -6.16 13.62
CA TYR A 131 9.82 -5.31 14.81
C TYR A 131 10.11 -6.14 16.06
N ALA A 132 9.49 -7.32 16.22
CA ALA A 132 9.74 -8.22 17.34
C ALA A 132 11.19 -8.72 17.39
N VAL A 133 11.77 -9.10 16.25
CA VAL A 133 13.20 -9.46 16.17
C VAL A 133 14.08 -8.29 16.60
N ASN A 134 13.83 -7.09 16.09
CA ASN A 134 14.63 -5.90 16.39
C ASN A 134 14.56 -5.47 17.87
N HIS A 135 13.48 -5.82 18.58
CA HIS A 135 13.31 -5.54 20.01
C HIS A 135 13.65 -6.75 20.89
N ASN A 136 14.33 -7.76 20.34
CA ASN A 136 14.70 -8.99 21.04
C ASN A 136 13.49 -9.70 21.71
N LEU A 137 12.32 -9.66 21.09
CA LEU A 137 11.13 -10.38 21.55
C LEU A 137 11.04 -11.79 20.96
N ILE A 138 11.68 -12.03 19.82
CA ILE A 138 11.85 -13.35 19.19
C ILE A 138 13.23 -13.42 18.53
N ALA A 139 13.84 -14.61 18.49
CA ALA A 139 15.17 -14.78 17.88
C ALA A 139 15.16 -14.68 16.35
N LYS A 140 14.07 -15.10 15.70
CA LYS A 140 13.91 -15.09 14.24
C LYS A 140 12.46 -14.88 13.85
N ASN A 141 12.25 -14.34 12.65
CA ASN A 141 10.91 -14.22 12.09
C ASN A 141 10.39 -15.61 11.65
N PRO A 142 9.31 -16.14 12.25
CA PRO A 142 8.76 -17.46 11.94
C PRO A 142 8.15 -17.55 10.53
N ALA A 143 7.76 -16.42 9.96
CA ALA A 143 7.20 -16.31 8.62
C ALA A 143 8.27 -16.26 7.50
N THR A 144 9.56 -16.24 7.85
CA THR A 144 10.64 -16.20 6.85
C THR A 144 10.63 -17.46 5.97
N GLY A 145 10.78 -17.26 4.65
CA GLY A 145 10.84 -18.35 3.68
C GLY A 145 9.48 -18.85 3.19
N MET A 146 8.37 -18.29 3.68
CA MET A 146 7.05 -18.59 3.14
C MET A 146 6.91 -18.19 1.68
N GLU A 147 6.23 -19.05 0.93
CA GLU A 147 5.81 -18.71 -0.43
C GLU A 147 4.73 -17.62 -0.41
N LYS A 148 4.94 -16.59 -1.22
CA LYS A 148 4.00 -15.48 -1.34
C LYS A 148 2.99 -15.80 -2.43
N PRO A 149 1.70 -15.40 -2.27
CA PRO A 149 0.75 -15.48 -3.36
C PRO A 149 1.27 -14.73 -4.59
N LYS A 150 1.04 -15.30 -5.78
CA LYS A 150 1.36 -14.60 -7.04
C LYS A 150 0.58 -13.30 -7.12
N ASP A 151 1.26 -12.23 -7.52
CA ASP A 151 0.59 -10.95 -7.72
C ASP A 151 -0.41 -11.06 -8.88
N SER A 152 -1.46 -10.26 -8.84
CA SER A 152 -2.44 -10.21 -9.93
C SER A 152 -1.83 -9.50 -11.14
N LYS A 153 -2.28 -9.86 -12.34
CA LYS A 153 -1.92 -9.10 -13.56
C LYS A 153 -2.28 -7.63 -13.37
N GLU A 154 -1.39 -6.75 -13.81
CA GLU A 154 -1.64 -5.33 -13.77
C GLU A 154 -2.84 -4.96 -14.66
N ARG A 155 -3.63 -3.99 -14.20
CA ARG A 155 -4.80 -3.50 -14.93
C ARG A 155 -4.36 -2.69 -16.15
N THR A 156 -4.90 -3.04 -17.32
CA THR A 156 -4.57 -2.40 -18.61
C THR A 156 -5.64 -1.49 -19.19
N GLN A 157 -6.76 -1.32 -18.49
CA GLN A 157 -7.91 -0.54 -18.97
C GLN A 157 -7.54 0.92 -19.28
N ARG A 158 -8.05 1.41 -20.42
CA ARG A 158 -7.99 2.81 -20.84
C ARG A 158 -9.38 3.36 -21.08
N TYR A 159 -9.49 4.69 -21.11
CA TYR A 159 -10.72 5.37 -21.54
C TYR A 159 -10.73 5.43 -23.06
N SER A 160 -11.81 4.98 -23.68
CA SER A 160 -12.11 5.33 -25.07
C SER A 160 -12.73 6.73 -25.14
N GLU A 161 -12.75 7.34 -26.33
CA GLU A 161 -13.47 8.60 -26.54
C GLU A 161 -14.98 8.45 -26.26
N SER A 162 -15.56 7.30 -26.58
CA SER A 162 -16.96 6.98 -26.26
C SER A 162 -17.20 6.95 -24.74
N ASP A 163 -16.28 6.35 -23.97
CA ASP A 163 -16.36 6.36 -22.49
C ASP A 163 -16.35 7.78 -21.93
N ILE A 164 -15.44 8.63 -22.44
CA ILE A 164 -15.30 10.02 -22.03
C ILE A 164 -16.60 10.75 -22.31
N ASN A 165 -17.07 10.74 -23.57
CA ASN A 165 -18.27 11.44 -23.99
C ASN A 165 -19.50 11.03 -23.19
N LYS A 166 -19.68 9.72 -22.94
CA LYS A 166 -20.80 9.22 -22.14
C LYS A 166 -20.75 9.71 -20.69
N ILE A 167 -19.56 9.79 -20.09
CA ILE A 167 -19.41 10.35 -18.73
C ILE A 167 -19.74 11.84 -18.73
N LEU A 168 -19.29 12.60 -19.74
CA LEU A 168 -19.59 14.03 -19.87
C LEU A 168 -21.09 14.27 -20.00
N GLU A 169 -21.77 13.50 -20.85
CA GLU A 169 -23.22 13.54 -21.06
C GLU A 169 -23.98 13.27 -19.75
N VAL A 170 -23.71 12.15 -19.07
CA VAL A 170 -24.39 11.80 -17.80
C VAL A 170 -24.06 12.79 -16.68
N ALA A 171 -22.90 13.43 -16.71
CA ALA A 171 -22.54 14.48 -15.76
C ALA A 171 -23.27 15.81 -16.03
N GLY A 172 -23.91 15.95 -17.20
CA GLY A 172 -24.46 17.21 -17.70
C GLY A 172 -23.37 18.25 -17.97
N TYR A 173 -22.18 17.81 -18.37
CA TYR A 173 -21.06 18.70 -18.66
C TYR A 173 -21.22 19.35 -20.04
N ASP A 174 -21.01 20.65 -20.09
CA ASP A 174 -20.88 21.46 -21.30
C ASP A 174 -19.72 22.43 -21.10
N GLU A 175 -18.85 22.54 -22.08
CA GLU A 175 -17.67 23.43 -22.05
C GLU A 175 -18.03 24.92 -21.97
N ASN A 176 -19.22 25.30 -22.41
CA ASN A 176 -19.66 26.70 -22.43
C ASN A 176 -20.35 27.15 -21.14
N THR A 177 -20.78 26.20 -20.29
CA THR A 177 -21.53 26.51 -19.06
C THR A 177 -20.64 26.51 -17.82
N ALA A 178 -21.12 27.15 -16.74
CA ALA A 178 -20.43 27.08 -15.46
C ALA A 178 -20.63 25.69 -14.81
N PRO A 179 -19.59 25.08 -14.21
CA PRO A 179 -19.68 23.78 -13.54
C PRO A 179 -20.25 23.94 -12.11
N ASP A 180 -21.51 24.35 -12.04
CA ASP A 180 -22.29 24.61 -10.82
C ASP A 180 -22.60 23.36 -9.98
N THR A 181 -22.67 22.19 -10.61
CA THR A 181 -22.87 20.91 -9.91
C THR A 181 -21.58 20.15 -9.59
N GLN A 182 -21.63 19.27 -8.59
CA GLN A 182 -20.51 18.39 -8.27
C GLN A 182 -20.19 17.40 -9.40
N TYR A 183 -21.17 16.97 -10.20
CA TYR A 183 -20.92 16.06 -11.33
C TYR A 183 -20.20 16.77 -12.48
N LYS A 184 -20.57 18.01 -12.81
CA LYS A 184 -19.86 18.83 -13.80
C LYS A 184 -18.40 19.07 -13.37
N ARG A 185 -18.18 19.42 -12.10
CA ARG A 185 -16.81 19.58 -11.54
C ARG A 185 -16.01 18.27 -11.57
N LEU A 186 -16.65 17.13 -11.33
CA LEU A 186 -16.01 15.82 -11.45
C LEU A 186 -15.65 15.49 -12.90
N ALA A 187 -16.50 15.83 -13.87
CA ALA A 187 -16.21 15.67 -15.28
C ALA A 187 -14.97 16.49 -15.70
N ILE A 188 -14.89 17.75 -15.24
CA ILE A 188 -13.69 18.57 -15.43
C ILE A 188 -12.47 17.94 -14.77
N ALA A 189 -12.59 17.44 -13.53
CA ALA A 189 -11.50 16.75 -12.84
C ALA A 189 -11.00 15.51 -13.60
N MET A 190 -11.91 14.75 -14.24
CA MET A 190 -11.58 13.60 -15.07
C MET A 190 -10.81 14.03 -16.35
N LEU A 191 -11.32 15.03 -17.07
CA LEU A 191 -10.65 15.56 -18.26
C LEU A 191 -9.27 16.13 -17.91
N PHE A 192 -9.18 16.87 -16.81
CA PHE A 192 -7.92 17.41 -16.32
C PHE A 192 -6.92 16.30 -15.96
N ALA A 193 -7.38 15.17 -15.41
CA ALA A 193 -6.53 14.00 -15.16
C ALA A 193 -5.97 13.39 -16.46
N ILE A 194 -6.77 13.36 -17.54
CA ILE A 194 -6.36 12.89 -18.86
C ILE A 194 -5.33 13.83 -19.50
N GLU A 195 -5.43 15.13 -19.26
CA GLU A 195 -4.47 16.12 -19.80
C GLU A 195 -3.14 16.17 -19.04
N THR A 196 -3.15 15.89 -17.74
CA THR A 196 -1.99 16.16 -16.85
C THR A 196 -1.33 14.91 -16.29
N ALA A 197 -1.95 13.74 -16.46
CA ALA A 197 -1.58 12.50 -15.79
C ALA A 197 -1.56 12.59 -14.24
N MET A 198 -2.12 13.62 -13.62
CA MET A 198 -2.10 13.78 -12.16
C MET A 198 -2.93 12.69 -11.46
N ARG A 199 -2.54 12.35 -10.22
CA ARG A 199 -3.32 11.40 -9.40
C ARG A 199 -4.60 12.06 -8.91
N ALA A 200 -5.66 11.28 -8.72
CA ALA A 200 -6.95 11.77 -8.21
C ALA A 200 -6.83 12.61 -6.93
N GLY A 201 -6.02 12.16 -5.98
CA GLY A 201 -5.77 12.92 -4.74
C GLY A 201 -4.98 14.21 -4.95
N GLU A 202 -4.07 14.26 -5.93
CA GLU A 202 -3.33 15.48 -6.30
C GLU A 202 -4.29 16.51 -6.94
N ILE A 203 -5.23 16.05 -7.77
CA ILE A 203 -6.27 16.89 -8.39
C ILE A 203 -7.25 17.41 -7.33
N ALA A 204 -7.81 16.52 -6.50
CA ALA A 204 -8.78 16.89 -5.47
C ALA A 204 -8.22 17.79 -4.36
N SER A 205 -6.89 17.85 -4.20
CA SER A 205 -6.22 18.75 -3.25
C SER A 205 -5.53 19.94 -3.92
N LEU A 206 -5.68 20.12 -5.23
CA LEU A 206 -5.09 21.25 -5.96
C LEU A 206 -5.76 22.54 -5.50
N LYS A 207 -4.92 23.54 -5.17
CA LYS A 207 -5.35 24.85 -4.70
C LYS A 207 -5.05 25.92 -5.73
N TRP A 208 -5.84 27.00 -5.73
CA TRP A 208 -5.68 28.11 -6.66
C TRP A 208 -4.28 28.75 -6.60
N ASN A 209 -3.71 28.90 -5.40
CA ASN A 209 -2.37 29.46 -5.22
C ASN A 209 -1.23 28.58 -5.77
N ASN A 210 -1.53 27.35 -6.17
CA ASN A 210 -0.58 26.41 -6.78
C ASN A 210 -0.71 26.38 -8.31
N ILE A 211 -1.53 27.24 -8.91
CA ILE A 211 -1.66 27.34 -10.37
C ILE A 211 -1.05 28.66 -10.83
N ASN A 212 -0.12 28.57 -11.76
CA ASN A 212 0.39 29.71 -12.51
C ASN A 212 -0.07 29.59 -13.97
N LEU A 213 -1.12 30.33 -14.33
CA LEU A 213 -1.71 30.26 -15.67
C LEU A 213 -0.82 30.90 -16.73
N ASP A 214 -0.06 31.95 -16.39
CA ASP A 214 0.88 32.61 -17.32
C ASP A 214 1.98 31.64 -17.77
N LYS A 215 2.55 30.89 -16.82
CA LYS A 215 3.55 29.86 -17.08
C LYS A 215 2.94 28.52 -17.49
N ARG A 216 1.61 28.38 -17.41
CA ARG A 216 0.85 27.12 -17.61
C ARG A 216 1.40 25.96 -16.78
N ILE A 217 1.56 26.19 -15.47
CA ILE A 217 2.10 25.21 -14.53
C ILE A 217 1.14 25.03 -13.35
N ALA A 218 0.90 23.79 -12.97
CA ALA A 218 0.36 23.43 -11.66
C ALA A 218 1.49 22.89 -10.76
N HIS A 219 1.74 23.58 -9.66
CA HIS A 219 2.72 23.19 -8.65
C HIS A 219 2.10 22.19 -7.66
N LEU A 220 2.74 21.05 -7.44
CA LEU A 220 2.32 20.07 -6.44
C LEU A 220 3.33 20.12 -5.29
N PRO A 221 3.02 20.78 -4.15
CA PRO A 221 4.01 20.98 -3.07
C PRO A 221 4.34 19.67 -2.35
N MET A 222 3.37 18.75 -2.24
CA MET A 222 3.58 17.45 -1.61
C MET A 222 2.81 16.36 -2.34
N THR A 223 3.53 15.46 -3.00
CA THR A 223 2.95 14.33 -3.73
C THR A 223 2.85 13.08 -2.85
N LYS A 224 2.20 12.03 -3.34
CA LYS A 224 2.11 10.71 -2.67
C LYS A 224 3.50 10.15 -2.28
N ASN A 225 4.55 10.55 -2.98
CA ASN A 225 5.93 10.08 -2.78
C ASN A 225 6.81 11.05 -1.96
N GLY A 226 6.26 12.19 -1.50
CA GLY A 226 7.00 13.10 -0.60
C GLY A 226 7.93 14.11 -1.29
N HIS A 227 7.77 14.34 -2.59
CA HIS A 227 8.48 15.42 -3.29
C HIS A 227 7.51 16.37 -3.97
N SER A 228 7.92 17.62 -4.10
CA SER A 228 7.26 18.58 -4.95
C SER A 228 7.55 18.29 -6.43
N ARG A 229 6.61 18.66 -7.30
CA ARG A 229 6.86 18.69 -8.75
C ARG A 229 5.94 19.69 -9.44
N ASP A 230 6.41 20.22 -10.56
CA ASP A 230 5.62 21.03 -11.46
C ASP A 230 5.02 20.16 -12.57
N VAL A 231 3.75 20.40 -12.86
CA VAL A 231 3.01 19.71 -13.92
C VAL A 231 2.65 20.73 -15.00
N PRO A 232 3.13 20.56 -16.25
CA PRO A 232 2.76 21.45 -17.33
C PRO A 232 1.27 21.29 -17.68
N LEU A 233 0.63 22.40 -18.00
CA LEU A 233 -0.77 22.46 -18.40
C LEU A 233 -0.88 22.66 -19.90
N SER A 234 -1.55 21.72 -20.58
CA SER A 234 -1.93 21.90 -21.99
C SER A 234 -2.92 23.06 -22.14
N SER A 235 -3.12 23.55 -23.37
CA SER A 235 -4.15 24.56 -23.62
C SER A 235 -5.54 24.09 -23.18
N LYS A 236 -5.87 22.80 -23.34
CA LYS A 236 -7.14 22.25 -22.85
C LYS A 236 -7.19 22.21 -21.32
N ALA A 237 -6.10 21.85 -20.64
CA ALA A 237 -6.04 21.91 -19.17
C ALA A 237 -6.25 23.34 -18.65
N VAL A 238 -5.66 24.35 -19.31
CA VAL A 238 -5.88 25.77 -18.98
C VAL A 238 -7.35 26.16 -19.16
N GLN A 239 -7.98 25.78 -20.28
CA GLN A 239 -9.40 26.03 -20.51
C GLN A 239 -10.29 25.45 -19.40
N LEU A 240 -10.01 24.22 -18.96
CA LEU A 240 -10.74 23.56 -17.87
C LEU A 240 -10.59 24.31 -16.53
N ILE A 241 -9.40 24.84 -16.24
CA ILE A 241 -9.16 25.66 -15.03
C ILE A 241 -9.94 26.98 -15.10
N ASN A 242 -9.90 27.67 -16.25
CA ASN A 242 -10.65 28.91 -16.45
C ASN A 242 -12.17 28.69 -16.31
N GLN A 243 -12.67 27.51 -16.70
CA GLN A 243 -14.06 27.16 -16.50
C GLN A 243 -14.42 27.00 -15.01
N LEU A 244 -13.51 26.45 -14.19
CA LEU A 244 -13.69 26.32 -12.74
C LEU A 244 -13.59 27.67 -12.01
N GLU A 245 -12.90 28.65 -12.58
CA GLU A 245 -12.82 29.99 -12.02
C GLU A 245 -14.20 30.66 -11.91
N LYS A 246 -15.12 30.35 -12.84
CA LYS A 246 -16.51 30.82 -12.83
C LYS A 246 -17.31 30.39 -11.59
N VAL A 247 -16.86 29.35 -10.89
CA VAL A 247 -17.51 28.82 -9.67
C VAL A 247 -16.57 28.87 -8.46
N LYS A 248 -15.49 29.64 -8.55
CA LYS A 248 -14.55 29.86 -7.43
C LYS A 248 -15.32 30.36 -6.21
N SER A 249 -14.94 29.86 -5.04
CA SER A 249 -15.61 30.17 -3.78
C SER A 249 -14.61 30.70 -2.76
N ASP A 250 -14.97 31.78 -2.07
CA ASP A 250 -14.15 32.32 -0.97
C ASP A 250 -14.09 31.40 0.25
N LYS A 251 -14.96 30.38 0.31
CA LYS A 251 -15.01 29.40 1.40
C LYS A 251 -14.02 28.25 1.23
N SER A 252 -13.38 28.12 0.07
CA SER A 252 -12.50 26.99 -0.23
C SER A 252 -11.46 27.34 -1.29
N ASP A 253 -10.19 27.13 -0.95
CA ASP A 253 -9.07 27.32 -1.88
C ASP A 253 -8.96 26.21 -2.94
N LEU A 254 -9.76 25.14 -2.84
CA LEU A 254 -9.68 24.01 -3.75
C LEU A 254 -10.22 24.35 -5.13
N VAL A 255 -9.42 24.08 -6.15
CA VAL A 255 -9.74 24.36 -7.56
C VAL A 255 -10.99 23.61 -8.04
N PHE A 256 -11.08 22.33 -7.70
CA PHE A 256 -12.17 21.46 -8.15
C PHE A 256 -13.36 21.44 -7.19
N LEU A 257 -13.26 22.09 -6.02
CA LEU A 257 -14.28 22.08 -4.96
C LEU A 257 -14.82 20.66 -4.62
N ILE A 258 -13.94 19.66 -4.71
CA ILE A 258 -14.22 18.25 -4.45
C ILE A 258 -13.08 17.69 -3.62
N THR A 259 -13.39 17.12 -2.45
CA THR A 259 -12.40 16.41 -1.62
C THR A 259 -12.08 15.01 -2.19
N PRO A 260 -10.91 14.41 -1.86
CA PRO A 260 -10.54 13.08 -2.35
C PRO A 260 -11.59 11.98 -2.09
N GLU A 261 -12.22 11.99 -0.91
CA GLU A 261 -13.27 11.05 -0.51
C GLU A 261 -14.53 11.24 -1.37
N THR A 262 -14.89 12.49 -1.61
CA THR A 262 -16.05 12.89 -2.40
C THR A 262 -15.84 12.51 -3.87
N LEU A 263 -14.65 12.75 -4.43
CA LEU A 263 -14.29 12.37 -5.80
C LEU A 263 -14.53 10.88 -6.04
N SER A 264 -14.04 10.03 -5.15
CA SER A 264 -14.17 8.57 -5.28
C SER A 264 -15.63 8.12 -5.25
N THR A 265 -16.44 8.75 -4.38
CA THR A 265 -17.86 8.41 -4.22
C THR A 265 -18.69 8.88 -5.41
N LEU A 266 -18.49 10.13 -5.84
CA LEU A 266 -19.17 10.69 -7.00
C LEU A 266 -18.82 9.94 -8.28
N PHE A 267 -17.54 9.62 -8.49
CA PHE A 267 -17.11 8.88 -9.67
C PHE A 267 -17.73 7.49 -9.73
N ARG A 268 -17.81 6.78 -8.61
CA ARG A 268 -18.52 5.48 -8.53
C ARG A 268 -20.00 5.62 -8.94
N ARG A 269 -20.70 6.65 -8.46
CA ARG A 269 -22.10 6.89 -8.83
C ARG A 269 -22.24 7.23 -10.31
N LEU A 270 -21.39 8.12 -10.81
CA LEU A 270 -21.41 8.60 -12.19
C LEU A 270 -21.14 7.47 -13.18
N LYS A 271 -20.08 6.68 -12.97
CA LYS A 271 -19.76 5.55 -13.87
C LYS A 271 -20.86 4.49 -13.88
N ASN A 272 -21.53 4.26 -12.75
CA ASN A 272 -22.63 3.29 -12.68
C ASN A 272 -23.85 3.79 -13.48
N ARG A 273 -24.18 5.09 -13.38
CA ARG A 273 -25.23 5.72 -14.19
C ARG A 273 -24.91 5.67 -15.69
N ALA A 274 -23.65 5.82 -16.06
CA ALA A 274 -23.19 5.71 -17.45
C ALA A 274 -23.10 4.25 -17.96
N GLY A 275 -23.31 3.24 -17.11
CA GLY A 275 -23.11 1.82 -17.47
C GLY A 275 -21.63 1.44 -17.68
N LEU A 276 -20.71 2.22 -17.11
CA LEU A 276 -19.25 2.08 -17.25
C LEU A 276 -18.61 1.61 -15.95
N SER A 277 -19.26 0.65 -15.27
CA SER A 277 -18.82 0.13 -13.97
C SER A 277 -17.42 -0.51 -14.02
N TYR A 278 -16.94 -0.91 -15.20
CA TYR A 278 -15.60 -1.41 -15.40
C TYR A 278 -14.53 -0.33 -15.23
N LEU A 279 -14.81 0.96 -15.40
CA LEU A 279 -13.79 2.03 -15.30
C LEU A 279 -13.44 2.40 -13.86
N HIS A 280 -12.18 2.78 -13.65
CA HIS A 280 -11.70 3.45 -12.45
C HIS A 280 -11.22 4.86 -12.80
N PHE A 281 -11.31 5.78 -11.84
CA PHE A 281 -10.78 7.14 -12.05
C PHE A 281 -9.29 7.08 -12.38
N HIS A 282 -8.54 6.15 -11.79
CA HIS A 282 -7.11 6.01 -12.05
C HIS A 282 -6.77 5.59 -13.49
N ASP A 283 -7.72 5.01 -14.23
CA ASP A 283 -7.47 4.65 -15.63
C ASP A 283 -7.28 5.91 -16.51
N THR A 284 -7.71 7.10 -16.03
CA THR A 284 -7.43 8.41 -16.69
C THR A 284 -5.94 8.70 -16.77
N ARG A 285 -5.18 8.30 -15.74
CA ARG A 285 -3.74 8.47 -15.71
C ARG A 285 -3.06 7.56 -16.73
N ARG A 286 -3.55 6.33 -16.89
CA ARG A 286 -3.04 5.42 -17.94
C ARG A 286 -3.29 6.03 -19.31
N GLU A 287 -4.51 6.54 -19.54
CA GLU A 287 -4.86 7.23 -20.77
C GLU A 287 -3.97 8.46 -21.03
N ALA A 288 -3.77 9.30 -20.02
CA ALA A 288 -2.89 10.47 -20.09
C ALA A 288 -1.46 10.09 -20.48
N LEU A 289 -0.89 9.08 -19.82
CA LEU A 289 0.47 8.61 -20.11
C LEU A 289 0.59 8.07 -21.53
N SER A 290 -0.40 7.31 -22.00
CA SER A 290 -0.44 6.84 -23.39
C SER A 290 -0.53 7.99 -24.41
N ARG A 291 -1.24 9.08 -24.11
CA ARG A 291 -1.30 10.28 -24.97
C ARG A 291 0.00 11.07 -24.95
N LEU A 292 0.56 11.29 -23.76
CA LEU A 292 1.78 12.08 -23.57
C LEU A 292 3.02 11.37 -24.10
N ALA A 293 3.11 10.03 -24.02
CA ALA A 293 4.22 9.26 -24.56
C ALA A 293 4.41 9.44 -26.08
N LYS A 294 3.37 9.87 -26.81
CA LYS A 294 3.45 10.23 -28.22
C LYS A 294 3.99 11.65 -28.48
N LYS A 295 4.09 12.47 -27.44
CA LYS A 295 4.40 13.91 -27.53
C LYS A 295 5.72 14.29 -26.88
N VAL A 296 6.15 13.51 -25.89
CA VAL A 296 7.37 13.78 -25.11
C VAL A 296 8.18 12.50 -24.94
N ASP A 297 9.49 12.66 -24.75
CA ASP A 297 10.37 11.55 -24.42
C ASP A 297 10.06 10.95 -23.03
N VAL A 298 10.60 9.76 -22.77
CA VAL A 298 10.33 8.98 -21.55
C VAL A 298 10.79 9.71 -20.28
N MET A 299 11.89 10.47 -20.33
CA MET A 299 12.41 11.19 -19.16
C MET A 299 11.52 12.37 -18.81
N THR A 300 11.09 13.13 -19.81
CA THR A 300 10.10 14.20 -19.65
C THR A 300 8.78 13.64 -19.14
N LEU A 301 8.31 12.51 -19.70
CA LEU A 301 7.12 11.82 -19.23
C LEU A 301 7.23 11.40 -17.75
N ALA A 302 8.41 10.91 -17.33
CA ALA A 302 8.68 10.53 -15.94
C ALA A 302 8.58 11.73 -15.00
N LYS A 303 9.13 12.89 -15.39
CA LYS A 303 9.06 14.13 -14.62
C LYS A 303 7.63 14.64 -14.48
N ILE A 304 6.87 14.72 -15.59
CA ILE A 304 5.46 15.16 -15.60
C ILE A 304 4.62 14.28 -14.68
N SER A 305 4.70 12.96 -14.90
CA SER A 305 3.87 12.00 -14.18
C SER A 305 4.34 11.73 -12.75
N GLY A 306 5.59 12.02 -12.42
CA GLY A 306 6.20 11.73 -11.12
C GLY A 306 6.40 10.22 -10.88
N HIS A 307 6.79 9.47 -11.92
CA HIS A 307 7.27 8.09 -11.76
C HIS A 307 8.74 8.11 -11.34
N ARG A 308 9.08 7.30 -10.33
CA ARG A 308 10.47 7.10 -9.90
C ARG A 308 11.12 5.95 -10.66
N ASP A 309 10.37 4.88 -10.86
CA ASP A 309 10.83 3.76 -11.67
C ASP A 309 10.44 4.01 -13.13
N ILE A 310 11.44 4.36 -13.92
CA ILE A 310 11.31 4.64 -15.36
C ILE A 310 10.93 3.36 -16.12
N LYS A 311 11.27 2.16 -15.61
CA LYS A 311 10.97 0.89 -16.30
C LYS A 311 9.48 0.71 -16.52
N ILE A 312 8.64 1.22 -15.62
CA ILE A 312 7.18 1.21 -15.78
C ILE A 312 6.78 1.98 -17.04
N LEU A 313 7.39 3.15 -17.27
CA LEU A 313 7.09 3.98 -18.43
C LEU A 313 7.62 3.36 -19.72
N LEU A 314 8.87 2.91 -19.68
CA LEU A 314 9.54 2.27 -20.81
C LEU A 314 8.78 1.03 -21.29
N ASN A 315 8.41 0.13 -20.38
CA ASN A 315 7.81 -1.15 -20.76
C ASN A 315 6.32 -1.06 -21.12
N THR A 316 5.62 -0.02 -20.66
CA THR A 316 4.15 0.06 -20.78
C THR A 316 3.67 1.10 -21.78
N TYR A 317 4.35 2.25 -21.88
CA TYR A 317 3.84 3.41 -22.61
C TYR A 317 4.77 3.85 -23.74
N TYR A 318 6.07 3.60 -23.63
CA TYR A 318 7.02 3.90 -24.69
C TYR A 318 7.00 2.80 -25.75
N ALA A 319 6.30 3.06 -26.84
CA ALA A 319 6.24 2.18 -28.00
C ALA A 319 6.40 3.04 -29.28
N PRO A 320 7.61 3.55 -29.55
CA PRO A 320 7.85 4.34 -30.75
C PRO A 320 7.66 3.46 -31.99
N ASN A 321 7.14 4.06 -33.06
CA ASN A 321 7.14 3.43 -34.36
C ASN A 321 8.57 3.40 -34.89
N MET A 322 9.11 2.21 -35.16
CA MET A 322 10.50 2.08 -35.60
C MET A 322 10.75 2.70 -36.98
N THR A 323 9.72 2.87 -37.80
CA THR A 323 9.83 3.63 -39.06
C THR A 323 10.13 5.11 -38.78
N ASP A 324 9.41 5.72 -37.84
CA ASP A 324 9.65 7.11 -37.44
C ASP A 324 11.03 7.27 -36.80
N VAL A 325 11.48 6.26 -36.05
CA VAL A 325 12.83 6.23 -35.46
C VAL A 325 13.90 6.13 -36.53
N ALA A 326 13.70 5.31 -37.57
CA ALA A 326 14.64 5.19 -38.68
C ALA A 326 14.84 6.55 -39.38
N SER A 327 13.76 7.30 -39.61
CA SER A 327 13.83 8.64 -40.19
C SER A 327 14.55 9.68 -39.32
N LEU A 328 14.82 9.39 -38.03
CA LEU A 328 15.62 10.26 -37.15
C LEU A 328 17.13 9.95 -37.21
N LEU A 329 17.54 8.87 -37.89
CA LEU A 329 18.93 8.43 -37.97
C LEU A 329 19.65 8.93 -39.23
N ASP A 330 18.90 9.47 -40.20
CA ASP A 330 19.40 10.11 -41.43
C ASP A 330 19.60 11.62 -41.23
#